data_AF-A0A8J6HZ64-F1
#
_entry.id   AF-A0A8J6HZ64-F1
#
_cell.length_a   1.000
_cell.length_b   1.000
_cell.length_c   1.000
_cell.angle_alpha   90.00
_cell.angle_beta   90.00
_cell.angle_gamma   90.00
#
_symmetry.space_group_name_H-M   'P 1'
#
loop_
_entity.id
_entity.type
_entity.pdbx_description
1 polymer ?
#
loop_
_entity_poly.entity_id
_entity_poly.type
_entity_poly.pdbx_seq_one_letter_code
_entity_poly.pdbx_strand_id
1 'polypeptide(L)'
;MRCQGIESRNLVGMAVLRIISGCLEIGTALLFLRLKKVEIALQLNAVLGLVGPIVFLLVSGLGLITVATKVSPYKVALVALGVAFIVLGSRN
;
A
#
# COMPACT_ATOMS: atom_id res chain seq x y z
N MET A 1 -22.55 -19.23 4.34
CA MET A 1 -22.70 -18.44 3.09
C MET A 1 -22.32 -16.96 3.22
N ARG A 2 -22.64 -16.24 4.32
CA ARG A 2 -22.26 -14.81 4.49
C ARG A 2 -20.75 -14.52 4.46
N CYS A 3 -19.90 -15.42 4.97
CA CYS A 3 -18.44 -15.21 4.98
C CYS A 3 -17.81 -15.21 3.58
N GLN A 4 -18.26 -16.10 2.67
CA GLN A 4 -17.75 -16.14 1.29
C GLN A 4 -18.01 -14.84 0.50
N GLY A 5 -19.15 -14.17 0.75
CA GLY A 5 -19.47 -12.89 0.11
C GLY A 5 -18.63 -11.71 0.61
N ILE A 6 -18.06 -11.81 1.82
CA ILE A 6 -17.16 -10.78 2.37
C ILE A 6 -15.74 -10.98 1.82
N GLU A 7 -15.27 -12.23 1.72
CA GLU A 7 -13.96 -12.56 1.14
C GLU A 7 -13.82 -12.06 -0.30
N SER A 8 -14.82 -12.31 -1.15
CA SER A 8 -14.80 -11.85 -2.55
C SER A 8 -14.79 -10.33 -2.67
N ARG A 9 -15.58 -9.62 -1.86
CA ARG A 9 -15.63 -8.15 -1.84
C ARG A 9 -14.30 -7.55 -1.39
N ASN A 10 -13.68 -8.11 -0.34
CA ASN A 10 -12.40 -7.62 0.15
C ASN A 10 -11.28 -7.94 -0.84
N LEU A 11 -11.32 -9.08 -1.53
CA LEU A 11 -10.36 -9.43 -2.59
C LEU A 11 -10.41 -8.42 -3.76
N VAL A 12 -11.62 -8.06 -4.21
CA VAL A 12 -11.80 -7.00 -5.21
C VAL A 12 -11.28 -5.67 -4.67
N GLY A 13 -11.57 -5.32 -3.41
CA GLY A 13 -11.03 -4.12 -2.77
C GLY A 13 -9.49 -4.10 -2.75
N MET A 14 -8.85 -5.21 -2.40
CA MET A 14 -7.39 -5.36 -2.43
C MET A 14 -6.82 -5.18 -3.84
N ALA A 15 -7.45 -5.79 -4.85
CA ALA A 15 -7.04 -5.65 -6.24
C ALA A 15 -7.19 -4.21 -6.75
N VAL A 16 -8.31 -3.55 -6.46
CA VAL A 16 -8.57 -2.16 -6.86
C VAL A 16 -7.55 -1.21 -6.23
N LEU A 17 -7.27 -1.35 -4.93
CA LEU A 17 -6.24 -0.53 -4.26
C LEU A 17 -4.85 -0.69 -4.91
N ARG A 18 -4.49 -1.91 -5.32
CA ARG A 18 -3.23 -2.17 -6.05
C ARG A 18 -3.22 -1.54 -7.42
N ILE A 19 -4.32 -1.64 -8.18
CA ILE A 19 -4.45 -1.02 -9.50
C ILE A 19 -4.30 0.50 -9.37
N ILE A 20 -5.02 1.13 -8.43
CA ILE A 20 -4.94 2.58 -8.20
C ILE A 20 -3.50 2.99 -7.86
N SER A 21 -2.84 2.29 -6.93
CA SER A 21 -1.45 2.58 -6.56
C SER A 21 -0.49 2.43 -7.74
N GLY A 22 -0.63 1.36 -8.52
CA GLY A 22 0.18 1.14 -9.73
C GLY A 22 -0.06 2.22 -10.78
N CYS A 23 -1.29 2.71 -10.95
CA CYS A 23 -1.59 3.84 -11.83
C CYS A 23 -0.93 5.14 -11.37
N LEU A 24 -0.80 5.38 -10.06
CA LEU A 24 -0.06 6.53 -9.53
C LEU A 24 1.43 6.44 -9.86
N GLU A 25 2.04 5.25 -9.76
CA GLU A 25 3.43 5.01 -10.16
C GLU A 25 3.63 5.24 -11.66
N ILE A 26 2.79 4.64 -12.50
CA ILE A 26 2.85 4.80 -13.95
C ILE A 26 2.65 6.28 -14.32
N GLY A 27 1.64 6.95 -13.76
CA GLY A 27 1.38 8.37 -14.01
C GLY A 27 2.56 9.26 -13.64
N THR A 28 3.22 8.96 -12.52
CA THR A 28 4.42 9.68 -12.06
C THR A 28 5.61 9.44 -13.00
N ALA A 29 5.83 8.18 -13.42
CA ALA A 29 6.86 7.85 -14.40
C ALA A 29 6.64 8.57 -15.74
N LEU A 30 5.39 8.67 -16.22
CA LEU A 30 5.07 9.46 -17.42
C LEU A 30 5.38 10.95 -17.21
N LEU A 31 5.16 11.49 -16.01
CA LEU A 31 5.49 12.86 -15.69
C LEU A 31 7.02 13.10 -15.66
N PHE A 32 7.81 12.12 -15.19
CA PHE A 32 9.29 12.18 -15.26
C PHE A 32 9.75 12.29 -16.72
N LEU A 33 9.21 11.42 -17.58
CA LEU A 33 9.55 11.39 -19.02
C LEU A 33 9.14 12.68 -19.73
N ARG A 34 8.01 13.29 -19.33
CA ARG A 34 7.51 14.53 -19.92
C ARG A 34 8.30 15.75 -19.46
N LEU A 35 8.58 15.88 -18.16
CA LEU A 35 9.20 17.09 -17.60
C LEU A 35 10.72 17.09 -17.71
N LYS A 36 11.36 15.91 -17.77
CA LYS A 36 12.82 15.73 -17.94
C LYS A 36 13.66 16.55 -16.94
N LYS A 37 13.11 16.83 -15.75
CA LYS A 37 13.76 17.58 -14.67
C LYS A 37 13.96 16.66 -13.48
N VAL A 38 15.21 16.47 -13.09
CA VAL A 38 15.59 15.57 -12.00
C VAL A 38 15.02 16.06 -10.66
N GLU A 39 15.09 17.37 -10.36
CA GLU A 39 14.45 17.93 -9.15
C GLU A 39 12.97 17.53 -9.00
N ILE A 40 12.19 17.69 -10.07
CA ILE A 40 10.76 17.38 -10.04
C ILE A 40 10.53 15.87 -9.87
N ALA A 41 11.38 15.04 -10.51
CA ALA A 41 11.31 13.60 -10.34
C ALA A 41 11.59 13.18 -8.89
N LEU A 42 12.60 13.77 -8.25
CA LEU A 42 12.94 13.50 -6.85
C LEU A 42 11.81 13.92 -5.88
N GLN A 43 11.21 15.10 -6.09
CA GLN A 43 10.09 15.57 -5.26
C GLN A 43 8.89 14.63 -5.35
N LEU A 44 8.51 14.22 -6.57
CA LEU A 44 7.40 13.29 -6.79
C LEU A 44 7.70 11.89 -6.24
N ASN A 45 8.95 11.42 -6.37
CA ASN A 45 9.35 10.12 -5.82
C ASN A 45 9.32 10.10 -4.29
N ALA A 46 9.67 11.22 -3.64
CA ALA A 46 9.53 11.36 -2.19
C ALA A 46 8.06 11.26 -1.74
N VAL A 47 7.14 11.89 -2.48
CA VAL A 47 5.70 11.76 -2.21
C VAL A 47 5.21 10.33 -2.46
N LEU A 48 5.58 9.71 -3.58
CA LEU A 48 5.21 8.32 -3.89
C LEU A 48 5.79 7.31 -2.89
N GLY A 49 6.96 7.60 -2.32
CA GLY A 49 7.59 6.79 -1.29
C GLY A 49 6.71 6.62 -0.03
N LEU A 50 5.80 7.55 0.25
CA LEU A 50 4.80 7.44 1.32
C LEU A 50 3.51 6.75 0.88
N VAL A 51 3.14 6.86 -0.40
CA VAL A 51 1.95 6.21 -0.97
C VAL A 51 2.06 4.69 -0.87
N GLY A 52 3.23 4.12 -1.20
CA GLY A 52 3.47 2.68 -1.12
C GLY A 52 3.17 2.06 0.26
N PRO A 53 3.77 2.57 1.35
CA PRO A 53 3.48 2.13 2.72
C PRO A 53 2.01 2.29 3.13
N ILE A 54 1.36 3.39 2.75
CA ILE A 54 -0.06 3.63 3.06
C ILE A 54 -0.95 2.61 2.34
N VAL A 55 -0.74 2.39 1.04
CA VAL A 55 -1.50 1.39 0.27
C VAL A 55 -1.25 -0.01 0.79
N PHE A 56 0.01 -0.35 1.13
CA PHE A 56 0.36 -1.64 1.71
C PHE A 56 -0.39 -1.90 3.02
N LEU A 57 -0.46 -0.89 3.91
CA LEU A 57 -1.24 -0.97 5.13
C LEU A 57 -2.73 -1.21 4.88
N LEU A 58 -3.34 -0.49 3.94
CA LEU A 58 -4.76 -0.62 3.62
C LEU A 58 -5.08 -2.01 3.05
N VAL A 59 -4.29 -2.47 2.08
CA VAL A 59 -4.44 -3.82 1.49
C VAL A 59 -4.22 -4.90 2.55
N SER A 60 -3.21 -4.75 3.39
CA SER A 60 -2.92 -5.69 4.48
C SER A 60 -4.03 -5.69 5.53
N GLY A 61 -4.60 -4.54 5.86
CA GLY A 61 -5.76 -4.41 6.75
C GLY A 61 -6.99 -5.14 6.20
N LEU A 62 -7.32 -4.95 4.92
CA LEU A 62 -8.41 -5.68 4.26
C LEU A 62 -8.16 -7.19 4.25
N GLY A 63 -6.94 -7.61 3.94
CA GLY A 63 -6.54 -9.02 3.98
C GLY A 63 -6.64 -9.60 5.40
N LEU A 64 -6.15 -8.87 6.41
CA LEU A 64 -6.23 -9.28 7.80
C LEU A 64 -7.68 -9.37 8.29
N ILE A 65 -8.55 -8.39 8.01
CA ILE A 65 -9.98 -8.44 8.37
C ILE A 65 -10.64 -9.69 7.76
N THR A 66 -10.27 -10.03 6.52
CA THR A 66 -10.78 -11.20 5.82
C THR A 66 -10.36 -12.51 6.50
N VAL A 67 -9.12 -12.58 7.01
CA VAL A 67 -8.56 -13.77 7.66
C VAL A 67 -8.61 -13.67 9.19
N ALA A 68 -9.16 -12.60 9.78
CA ALA A 68 -8.98 -12.23 11.20
C ALA A 68 -9.52 -13.28 12.19
N THR A 69 -10.49 -14.08 11.78
CA THR A 69 -10.97 -15.23 12.56
C THR A 69 -9.95 -16.39 12.64
N LYS A 70 -8.85 -16.31 11.88
CA LYS A 70 -7.75 -17.29 11.80
C LYS A 70 -6.35 -16.68 12.06
N VAL A 71 -6.22 -15.38 12.32
CA VAL A 71 -4.91 -14.73 12.45
C VAL A 71 -4.50 -14.60 13.92
N SER A 72 -3.37 -15.21 14.28
CA SER A 72 -2.76 -15.05 15.61
C SER A 72 -2.33 -13.58 15.85
N PRO A 73 -2.57 -13.00 17.05
CA PRO A 73 -2.17 -11.64 17.40
C PRO A 73 -0.69 -11.30 17.12
N TYR A 74 0.19 -12.30 17.18
CA TYR A 74 1.61 -12.17 16.86
C TYR A 74 1.88 -11.69 15.43
N LYS A 75 1.09 -12.16 14.44
CA LYS A 75 1.26 -11.76 13.04
C LYS A 75 0.86 -10.31 12.81
N VAL A 76 -0.14 -9.83 13.54
CA VAL A 76 -0.56 -8.42 13.50
C VAL A 76 0.52 -7.53 14.09
N ALA A 77 1.15 -7.93 15.19
CA ALA A 77 2.27 -7.21 15.81
C ALA A 77 3.49 -7.10 14.86
N LEU A 78 3.83 -8.17 14.12
CA LEU A 78 4.90 -8.15 13.12
C LEU A 78 4.65 -7.16 11.98
N VAL A 79 3.42 -7.09 11.47
CA VAL A 79 3.05 -6.13 10.42
C VAL A 79 3.16 -4.69 10.95
N ALA A 80 2.65 -4.43 12.16
CA ALA A 80 2.76 -3.12 12.80
C ALA A 80 4.22 -2.70 13.02
N LEU A 81 5.10 -3.65 13.39
CA LEU A 81 6.53 -3.41 13.56
C LEU A 81 7.23 -3.06 12.23
N GLY A 82 6.94 -3.79 11.16
CA GLY A 82 7.49 -3.49 9.83
C GLY A 82 7.11 -2.09 9.34
N VAL A 83 5.87 -1.67 9.60
CA VAL A 83 5.38 -0.33 9.29
C VAL A 83 6.12 0.72 10.12
N ALA A 84 6.32 0.47 11.42
CA ALA A 84 7.10 1.36 12.27
C ALA A 84 8.55 1.53 11.75
N PHE A 85 9.18 0.46 11.27
CA PHE A 85 10.52 0.54 10.67
C PHE A 85 10.56 1.34 9.38
N ILE A 86 9.56 1.19 8.50
CA ILE A 86 9.47 2.01 7.28
C ILE A 86 9.35 3.49 7.65
N VAL A 87 8.50 3.83 8.62
CA VAL A 87 8.33 5.21 9.09
C VAL A 87 9.61 5.74 9.72
N LEU A 88 10.29 4.96 10.57
CA LEU A 88 11.54 5.37 11.19
C LEU A 88 12.67 5.55 10.17
N GLY A 89 12.79 4.65 9.18
CA GLY A 89 13.81 4.74 8.13
C GLY A 89 13.54 5.84 7.09
N SER A 90 12.29 6.27 6.92
CA SER A 90 11.92 7.38 6.04
C SER A 90 12.09 8.76 6.68
N ARG A 91 12.36 8.84 7.98
CA ARG A 91 12.65 10.11 8.67
C ARG A 91 14.11 10.46 8.44
N ASN A 92 14.34 11.50 7.65
CA ASN A 92 15.63 12.19 7.49
C ASN A 92 15.56 13.57 8.14
#